data_AF-A0A0N0KFT9-F1
#
_entry.id   AF-A0A0N0KFT9-F1
#
_cell.length_a   1.000
_cell.length_b   1.000
_cell.length_c   1.000
_cell.angle_alpha   90.00
_cell.angle_beta   90.00
_cell.angle_gamma   90.00
#
_symmetry.space_group_name_H-M   'P 1'
#
loop_
_entity.id
_entity.type
_entity.pdbx_description
1 polymer ?
#
loop_
_entity_poly.entity_id
_entity_poly.type
_entity_poly.pdbx_seq_one_letter_code
_entity_poly.pdbx_strand_id
1 'polypeptide(L)'
;MRLILTAVVFLGGLLNLFMAISFLIDPAQAARGLGVLASGAAGVSTIRADFTSFFGVAGVCMMWGAWRRNADLLLVPALLFGASFAGRLLDLGLSGSYPDWAIPMIYEALHVLLMLAAWRLLPHHKLAEIAA
;
A
#
# COMPACT_ATOMS: atom_id res chain seq x y z
N MET A 1 9.08 -21.64 4.67
CA MET A 1 8.53 -20.71 3.66
C MET A 1 7.42 -19.81 4.22
N ARG A 2 6.38 -20.35 4.88
CA ARG A 2 5.25 -19.54 5.40
C ARG A 2 5.66 -18.38 6.33
N LEU A 3 6.55 -18.64 7.30
CA LEU A 3 7.01 -17.61 8.24
C LEU A 3 7.72 -16.44 7.55
N ILE A 4 8.55 -16.72 6.54
CA ILE A 4 9.26 -15.69 5.78
C ILE A 4 8.24 -14.81 5.05
N LEU A 5 7.26 -15.42 4.37
CA LEU A 5 6.22 -14.67 3.66
C LEU A 5 5.41 -13.78 4.60
N THR A 6 4.97 -14.33 5.75
CA THR A 6 4.27 -13.56 6.78
C THR A 6 5.12 -12.40 7.30
N ALA A 7 6.41 -12.63 7.55
CA ALA A 7 7.32 -11.58 8.03
C ALA A 7 7.50 -10.47 6.99
N VAL A 8 7.67 -10.82 5.71
CA VAL A 8 7.82 -9.84 4.62
C VAL A 8 6.54 -9.01 4.44
N VAL A 9 5.36 -9.64 4.49
CA VAL A 9 4.06 -8.94 4.47
C VAL A 9 3.95 -7.99 5.66
N PHE A 10 4.30 -8.45 6.86
CA PHE A 10 4.22 -7.65 8.07
C PHE A 10 5.17 -6.45 8.03
N LEU A 11 6.42 -6.64 7.58
CA LEU A 11 7.39 -5.56 7.40
C LEU A 11 6.95 -4.56 6.33
N GLY A 12 6.39 -5.04 5.21
CA GLY A 12 5.77 -4.17 4.21
C GLY A 12 4.62 -3.35 4.80
N GLY A 13 3.76 -3.98 5.60
CA GLY A 13 2.68 -3.30 6.30
C GLY A 13 3.18 -2.24 7.30
N LEU A 14 4.25 -2.54 8.05
CA LEU A 14 4.87 -1.60 8.97
C LEU A 14 5.45 -0.38 8.25
N LEU A 15 6.11 -0.58 7.10
CA LEU A 15 6.60 0.51 6.26
C LEU A 15 5.45 1.40 5.77
N ASN A 16 4.34 0.79 5.36
CA ASN A 16 3.13 1.52 4.94
C ASN A 16 2.52 2.33 6.10
N LEU A 17 2.45 1.79 7.31
CA LEU A 17 2.02 2.54 8.49
C LEU A 17 2.96 3.70 8.82
N PHE A 18 4.27 3.50 8.70
CA PHE A 18 5.24 4.58 8.89
C PHE A 18 5.02 5.72 7.90
N MET A 19 4.75 5.40 6.62
CA MET A 19 4.38 6.40 5.61
C MET A 19 3.08 7.13 5.99
N ALA A 20 2.03 6.39 6.37
CA ALA A 20 0.76 6.97 6.79
C ALA A 20 0.91 7.95 7.97
N ILE A 21 1.68 7.57 8.99
CA ILE A 21 1.98 8.43 10.13
C ILE A 21 2.77 9.67 9.69
N SER A 22 3.72 9.53 8.75
CA SER A 22 4.50 10.66 8.23
C SER A 22 3.60 11.70 7.54
N PHE A 23 2.60 11.26 6.77
CA PHE A 23 1.60 12.15 6.17
C PHE A 23 0.70 12.84 7.21
N LEU A 24 0.49 12.23 8.38
CA LEU A 24 -0.22 12.85 9.49
C LEU A 24 0.64 13.82 10.31
N ILE A 25 1.97 13.68 10.34
CA ILE A 25 2.81 14.56 11.16
C ILE A 25 3.33 15.72 10.31
N ASP A 26 4.00 15.41 9.20
CA ASP A 26 4.61 16.37 8.30
C ASP A 26 4.21 16.10 6.83
N PRO A 27 2.97 16.43 6.45
CA PRO A 27 2.42 16.12 5.13
C PRO A 27 3.23 16.76 4.00
N ALA A 28 3.70 18.00 4.18
CA ALA A 28 4.39 18.72 3.13
C ALA A 28 5.76 18.11 2.81
N GLN A 29 6.52 17.70 3.83
CA GLN A 29 7.80 17.02 3.59
C GLN A 29 7.60 15.60 3.08
N ALA A 30 6.67 14.85 3.67
CA ALA A 30 6.41 13.47 3.25
C ALA A 30 5.94 13.38 1.79
N ALA A 31 5.07 14.29 1.34
CA ALA A 31 4.54 14.29 -0.02
C ALA A 31 5.57 14.68 -1.09
N ARG A 32 6.63 15.44 -0.74
CA ARG A 32 7.73 15.76 -1.68
C ARG A 32 8.44 14.52 -2.19
N GLY A 33 8.59 13.49 -1.35
CA GLY A 33 9.17 12.20 -1.76
C GLY A 33 8.34 11.46 -2.83
N LEU A 34 7.08 11.86 -3.00
CA LEU A 34 6.17 11.35 -4.04
C LEU A 34 5.97 12.35 -5.20
N GLY A 35 6.75 13.44 -5.24
CA GLY A 35 6.62 14.48 -6.26
C GLY A 35 5.41 15.41 -6.08
N VAL A 36 4.80 15.44 -4.89
CA VAL A 36 3.58 16.21 -4.62
C VAL A 36 3.91 17.45 -3.78
N LEU A 37 3.45 18.61 -4.24
CA LEU A 37 3.56 19.88 -3.52
C LEU A 37 2.23 20.22 -2.84
N ALA A 38 2.27 20.50 -1.55
CA ALA A 38 1.10 20.93 -0.80
C ALA A 38 0.70 22.37 -1.17
N SER A 39 -0.43 22.53 -1.84
CA SER A 39 -0.98 23.86 -2.17
C SER A 39 -1.88 24.39 -1.04
N GLY A 40 -1.30 25.21 -0.16
CA GLY A 40 -2.01 25.83 0.96
C GLY A 40 -2.67 24.82 1.91
N ALA A 41 -3.68 25.28 2.67
CA ALA A 41 -4.37 24.45 3.65
C ALA A 41 -5.14 23.27 3.01
N ALA A 42 -5.71 23.47 1.82
CA ALA A 42 -6.44 22.44 1.10
C ALA A 42 -5.51 21.28 0.70
N GLY A 43 -4.35 21.56 0.10
CA GLY A 43 -3.38 20.53 -0.27
C GLY A 43 -2.85 19.75 0.94
N VAL A 44 -2.60 20.44 2.06
CA VAL A 44 -2.22 19.79 3.33
C VAL A 44 -3.34 18.86 3.83
N SER A 45 -4.60 19.29 3.76
CA SER A 45 -5.76 18.49 4.15
C SER A 45 -5.90 17.23 3.28
N THR A 46 -5.78 17.37 1.96
CA THR A 46 -5.81 16.27 0.99
C THR A 46 -4.73 15.24 1.27
N ILE A 47 -3.48 15.67 1.49
CA ILE A 47 -2.37 14.73 1.79
C ILE A 47 -2.66 13.96 3.09
N ARG A 48 -3.09 14.65 4.15
CA ARG A 48 -3.42 14.01 5.43
C ARG A 48 -4.55 12.99 5.33
N ALA A 49 -5.57 13.28 4.53
CA ALA A 49 -6.70 12.38 4.36
C ALA A 49 -6.32 11.22 3.41
N ASP A 50 -6.01 11.55 2.17
CA ASP A 50 -6.01 10.58 1.09
C ASP A 50 -4.78 9.68 1.17
N PHE A 51 -3.60 10.23 1.48
CA PHE A 51 -2.37 9.44 1.50
C PHE A 51 -2.33 8.58 2.75
N THR A 52 -2.77 9.12 3.89
CA THR A 52 -2.96 8.31 5.10
C THR A 52 -3.99 7.22 4.89
N SER A 53 -5.09 7.49 4.16
CA SER A 53 -6.09 6.45 3.87
C SER A 53 -5.48 5.33 3.01
N PHE A 54 -4.73 5.67 1.96
CA PHE A 54 -4.10 4.69 1.09
C PHE A 54 -3.07 3.84 1.83
N PHE A 55 -2.03 4.47 2.39
CA PHE A 55 -0.93 3.77 3.04
C PHE A 55 -1.36 3.17 4.39
N GLY A 56 -2.25 3.84 5.12
CA GLY A 56 -2.73 3.38 6.41
C GLY A 56 -3.62 2.15 6.28
N VAL A 57 -4.61 2.18 5.37
CA VAL A 57 -5.48 1.01 5.12
C VAL A 57 -4.65 -0.15 4.58
N ALA A 58 -3.75 0.11 3.62
CA ALA A 58 -2.83 -0.92 3.13
C ALA A 58 -2.03 -1.54 4.28
N GLY A 59 -1.37 -0.72 5.10
CA GLY A 59 -0.55 -1.16 6.22
C GLY A 59 -1.32 -2.00 7.26
N VAL A 60 -2.49 -1.51 7.68
CA VAL A 60 -3.36 -2.24 8.63
C VAL A 60 -3.80 -3.58 8.06
N CYS A 61 -4.30 -3.61 6.82
CA CYS A 61 -4.75 -4.85 6.18
C CYS A 61 -3.61 -5.86 5.99
N MET A 62 -2.41 -5.39 5.61
CA MET A 62 -1.22 -6.25 5.51
C MET A 62 -0.86 -6.88 6.85
N MET A 63 -0.74 -6.08 7.91
CA MET A 63 -0.33 -6.57 9.23
C MET A 63 -1.41 -7.45 9.86
N TRP A 64 -2.67 -7.04 9.79
CA TRP A 64 -3.78 -7.80 10.35
C TRP A 64 -4.04 -9.10 9.57
N GLY A 65 -4.00 -9.05 8.24
CA GLY A 65 -4.12 -10.23 7.39
C GLY A 65 -3.01 -11.25 7.65
N ALA A 66 -1.76 -10.78 7.79
CA ALA A 66 -0.63 -11.61 8.16
C ALA A 66 -0.76 -12.21 9.58
N TRP A 67 -1.15 -11.41 10.57
CA TRP A 67 -1.26 -11.84 11.96
C TRP A 67 -2.44 -12.79 12.18
N ARG A 68 -3.65 -12.39 11.79
CA ARG A 68 -4.86 -13.20 11.96
C ARG A 68 -4.95 -14.37 10.99
N ARG A 69 -4.03 -14.50 10.04
CA ARG A 69 -4.09 -15.49 8.95
C ARG A 69 -5.38 -15.33 8.13
N ASN A 70 -5.73 -14.08 7.85
CA ASN A 70 -6.83 -13.76 6.95
C ASN A 70 -6.23 -13.28 5.62
N ALA A 71 -5.98 -14.22 4.73
CA ALA A 71 -5.42 -13.97 3.42
C ALA A 71 -6.29 -13.01 2.58
N ASP A 72 -7.62 -13.01 2.75
CA ASP A 72 -8.53 -12.17 1.96
C ASP A 72 -8.33 -10.68 2.23
N LEU A 73 -7.88 -10.30 3.43
CA LEU A 73 -7.52 -8.91 3.72
C LEU A 73 -6.33 -8.43 2.89
N LEU A 74 -5.51 -9.33 2.33
CA LEU A 74 -4.39 -8.96 1.47
C LEU A 74 -4.84 -8.55 0.06
N LEU A 75 -6.08 -8.87 -0.33
CA LEU A 75 -6.65 -8.36 -1.58
C LEU A 75 -6.86 -6.85 -1.54
N VAL A 76 -7.13 -6.27 -0.37
CA VAL A 76 -7.30 -4.81 -0.21
C VAL A 76 -6.02 -4.04 -0.61
N PRO A 77 -4.83 -4.28 0.00
CA PRO A 77 -3.60 -3.65 -0.44
C PRO A 77 -3.22 -4.05 -1.87
N ALA A 78 -3.53 -5.26 -2.33
CA ALA A 78 -3.30 -5.64 -3.73
C ALA A 78 -4.09 -4.74 -4.71
N LEU A 79 -5.35 -4.42 -4.39
CA LEU A 79 -6.18 -3.53 -5.20
C LEU A 79 -5.72 -2.08 -5.12
N LEU A 80 -5.34 -1.58 -3.95
CA LEU A 80 -4.82 -0.22 -3.78
C LEU A 80 -3.56 0.00 -4.62
N PHE A 81 -2.56 -0.88 -4.46
CA PHE A 81 -1.32 -0.79 -5.23
C PHE A 81 -1.52 -1.12 -6.71
N GLY A 82 -2.42 -2.05 -7.05
CA GLY A 82 -2.77 -2.38 -8.42
C GLY A 82 -3.42 -1.20 -9.16
N ALA A 83 -4.31 -0.47 -8.49
CA ALA A 83 -4.92 0.74 -9.04
C ALA A 83 -3.88 1.85 -9.25
N SER A 84 -2.98 2.06 -8.28
CA SER A 84 -1.87 3.03 -8.41
C SER A 84 -0.96 2.69 -9.59
N PHE A 85 -0.58 1.41 -9.71
CA PHE A 85 0.26 0.92 -10.80
C PHE A 85 -0.41 1.10 -12.18
N ALA A 86 -1.70 0.76 -12.29
CA ALA A 86 -2.45 0.98 -13.52
C ALA A 86 -2.56 2.47 -13.87
N GLY A 87 -2.77 3.33 -12.88
CA GLY A 87 -2.77 4.78 -13.05
C GLY A 87 -1.43 5.30 -13.57
N ARG A 88 -0.30 4.81 -13.03
CA ARG A 88 1.03 5.18 -13.53
C ARG A 88 1.35 4.61 -14.91
N LEU A 89 0.85 3.43 -15.26
CA LEU A 89 0.97 2.92 -16.63
C LEU A 89 0.21 3.78 -17.64
N LEU A 90 -0.98 4.26 -17.25
CA LEU A 90 -1.74 5.21 -18.06
C LEU A 90 -0.94 6.51 -18.23
N ASP A 91 -0.42 7.08 -17.14
CA ASP A 91 0.41 8.29 -17.18
C ASP A 91 1.67 8.11 -18.04
N LEU A 92 2.35 6.96 -17.95
CA LEU A 92 3.49 6.64 -18.82
C LEU A 92 3.11 6.70 -20.31
N GLY A 93 1.92 6.21 -20.66
CA GLY A 93 1.41 6.25 -22.04
C GLY A 93 0.99 7.64 -22.51
N LEU A 94 0.56 8.52 -21.61
CA LEU A 94 0.04 9.85 -21.93
C LEU A 94 1.11 10.96 -21.85
N SER A 95 1.93 10.92 -20.80
CA SER A 95 2.87 11.96 -20.40
C SER A 95 4.33 11.54 -20.59
N GLY A 96 4.60 10.24 -20.78
CA GLY A 96 5.95 9.68 -20.83
C GLY A 96 6.57 9.46 -19.44
N SER A 97 7.84 9.05 -19.42
CA SER A 97 8.59 8.83 -18.17
C SER A 97 9.24 10.10 -17.63
N TYR A 98 9.48 10.15 -16.32
CA TYR A 98 10.24 11.18 -15.62
C TYR A 98 11.49 10.60 -14.90
N PRO A 99 12.43 11.42 -14.42
CA PRO A 99 13.54 10.93 -13.60
C PRO A 99 13.03 10.08 -12.44
N ASP A 100 13.63 8.91 -12.23
CA ASP A 100 13.25 7.96 -11.17
C ASP A 100 11.84 7.35 -11.27
N TRP A 101 11.15 7.46 -12.43
CA TRP A 101 9.79 6.91 -12.60
C TRP A 101 9.68 5.42 -12.28
N ALA A 102 10.77 4.66 -12.47
CA ALA A 102 10.80 3.22 -12.23
C ALA A 102 10.72 2.87 -10.73
N ILE A 103 11.16 3.75 -9.82
CA ILE A 103 11.17 3.49 -8.38
C ILE A 103 9.76 3.18 -7.85
N PRO A 104 8.76 4.07 -8.01
CA PRO A 104 7.41 3.79 -7.51
C PRO A 104 6.74 2.64 -8.26
N MET A 105 7.03 2.44 -9.54
CA MET A 105 6.51 1.30 -10.29
C MET A 105 6.97 -0.04 -9.73
N ILE A 106 8.26 -0.14 -9.41
CA ILE A 106 8.83 -1.33 -8.75
C ILE A 106 8.18 -1.51 -7.38
N TYR A 107 8.05 -0.43 -6.60
CA TYR A 107 7.42 -0.48 -5.28
C TYR A 107 5.99 -1.02 -5.34
N GLU A 108 5.17 -0.48 -6.24
CA GLU A 108 3.78 -0.88 -6.45
C GLU A 108 3.67 -2.32 -6.96
N ALA A 109 4.44 -2.68 -7.99
CA ALA A 109 4.45 -4.04 -8.53
C ALA A 109 4.87 -5.07 -7.48
N LEU A 110 5.91 -4.78 -6.69
CA LEU A 110 6.35 -5.66 -5.60
C LEU A 110 5.25 -5.84 -4.55
N HIS A 111 4.54 -4.78 -4.17
CA HIS A 111 3.43 -4.90 -3.23
C HIS A 111 2.30 -5.77 -3.80
N VAL A 112 1.89 -5.54 -5.05
CA VAL A 112 0.85 -6.35 -5.71
C VAL A 112 1.27 -7.82 -5.76
N LEU A 113 2.46 -8.12 -6.26
CA LEU A 113 2.95 -9.48 -6.39
C LEU A 113 3.08 -10.16 -5.03
N LEU A 114 3.60 -9.46 -4.02
CA LEU A 114 3.71 -9.97 -2.65
C LEU A 114 2.33 -10.28 -2.07
N MET A 115 1.36 -9.38 -2.21
CA MET A 115 0.00 -9.57 -1.67
C MET A 115 -0.73 -10.71 -2.37
N LEU A 116 -0.62 -10.84 -3.69
CA LEU A 116 -1.23 -11.95 -4.43
C LEU A 116 -0.55 -13.28 -4.12
N ALA A 117 0.79 -13.30 -3.97
CA ALA A 117 1.51 -14.49 -3.54
C ALA A 117 1.12 -14.91 -2.12
N ALA A 118 1.05 -13.95 -1.20
CA ALA A 118 0.61 -14.19 0.17
C ALA A 118 -0.86 -14.63 0.24
N TRP A 119 -1.74 -14.05 -0.56
CA TRP A 119 -3.14 -14.47 -0.65
C TRP A 119 -3.28 -15.92 -1.11
N ARG A 120 -2.44 -16.38 -2.06
CA ARG A 120 -2.48 -17.76 -2.55
C ARG A 120 -1.85 -18.78 -1.59
N LEU A 121 -0.85 -18.36 -0.81
CA LEU A 121 0.00 -19.27 -0.02
C LEU A 121 -0.32 -19.26 1.47
N LEU A 122 -0.98 -18.23 1.98
CA LEU A 122 -1.46 -18.16 3.36
C LEU A 122 -2.86 -18.79 3.46
N PRO A 123 -3.17 -19.43 4.59
CA PRO A 123 -4.48 -20.04 4.78
C PRO A 123 -5.59 -18.98 4.82
N HIS A 124 -6.74 -19.31 4.25
CA HIS A 124 -7.98 -18.57 4.38
C HIS A 124 -8.74 -19.05 5.61
N HIS A 125 -9.50 -18.18 6.26
CA HIS A 125 -10.46 -18.65 7.26
C HIS A 125 -11.50 -19.52 6.55
N LYS A 126 -11.94 -20.60 7.20
CA LYS A 126 -13.14 -21.29 6.71
C LYS A 126 -14.31 -20.33 6.90
N LEU A 127 -15.23 -20.24 5.94
CA LEU A 127 -16.42 -19.37 6.02
C LEU A 127 -17.18 -19.50 7.36
N ALA A 128 -17.14 -20.69 7.97
CA ALA A 128 -17.74 -20.96 9.28
C ALA A 128 -17.13 -20.19 10.47
N GLU A 129 -15.90 -19.67 10.35
CA GLU A 129 -15.19 -18.97 11.43
C GLU A 129 -15.37 -17.45 11.38
N ILE A 130 -15.96 -16.92 10.30
CA ILE A 130 -16.17 -15.47 10.11
C ILE A 130 -17.52 -15.01 10.70
N ALA A 131 -18.48 -15.93 10.84
CA ALA A 131 -19.85 -15.66 11.28
C ALA A 131 -20.13 -16.05 12.76
N ALA A 132 -19.11 -16.46 13.51
CA ALA A 132 -19.19 -16.82 14.93
C ALA A 132 -18.53 -15.74 15.79
#